data_AF-A0A4Q5ULA8-F1
#
_entry.id   AF-A0A4Q5ULA8-F1
#
_cell.length_a   1.000
_cell.length_b   1.000
_cell.length_c   1.000
_cell.angle_alpha   90.00
_cell.angle_beta   90.00
_cell.angle_gamma   90.00
#
_symmetry.space_group_name_H-M   'P 1'
#
loop_
_entity.id
_entity.type
_entity.pdbx_description
1 polymer ?
#
loop_
_entity_poly.entity_id
_entity_poly.type
_entity_poly.pdbx_seq_one_letter_code
_entity_poly.pdbx_strand_id
1 'polypeptide(L)'
;MPALRSDIIHQLQRDILSLEPSGTRRSLVLDIGLGPVSAAFPGKEFPLAVIHEFIYHNPPSGAATSGFVCGILASLMKQNGASIWINGGSDVFPPALSLFGIAAEKVIF
;
A
#
# COMPACT_ATOMS: atom_id res chain seq x y z
N MET A 1 -23.73 7.05 -24.30
CA MET A 1 -23.70 7.46 -22.86
C MET A 1 -22.51 6.89 -22.08
N PRO A 2 -22.02 5.64 -22.29
CA PRO A 2 -20.84 5.13 -21.58
C PRO A 2 -19.52 5.83 -21.99
N ALA A 3 -19.32 6.06 -23.29
CA ALA A 3 -18.12 6.70 -23.82
C ALA A 3 -17.91 8.12 -23.27
N LEU A 4 -18.98 8.94 -23.24
CA LEU A 4 -18.95 10.29 -22.68
C LEU A 4 -18.51 10.33 -21.21
N ARG A 5 -18.90 9.33 -20.40
CA ARG A 5 -18.43 9.23 -19.01
C ARG A 5 -16.95 8.87 -18.94
N SER A 6 -16.48 7.96 -19.80
CA SER A 6 -15.07 7.59 -19.88
C SER A 6 -14.20 8.79 -20.24
N ASP A 7 -14.63 9.60 -21.20
CA ASP A 7 -13.91 10.80 -21.64
C ASP A 7 -13.82 11.85 -20.52
N ILE A 8 -14.94 12.08 -19.81
CA ILE A 8 -14.97 12.97 -18.64
C ILE A 8 -14.04 12.46 -17.54
N ILE A 9 -14.05 11.16 -17.25
CA ILE A 9 -13.17 10.55 -16.24
C ILE A 9 -11.70 10.74 -16.63
N HIS A 10 -11.34 10.50 -17.90
CA HIS A 10 -9.97 10.70 -18.38
C HIS A 10 -9.52 12.17 -18.34
N GLN A 11 -10.44 13.11 -18.58
CA GLN A 11 -10.15 14.52 -18.45
C GLN A 11 -9.91 14.91 -16.98
N LEU A 12 -10.81 14.49 -16.08
CA LEU A 12 -10.66 14.75 -14.64
C LEU A 12 -9.38 14.14 -14.07
N GLN A 13 -9.01 12.93 -14.49
CA GLN A 13 -7.73 12.31 -14.10
C GLN A 13 -6.53 13.15 -14.53
N ARG A 14 -6.53 13.67 -15.77
CA ARG A 14 -5.45 14.55 -16.25
C ARG A 14 -5.38 15.86 -15.48
N ASP A 15 -6.53 16.47 -15.20
CA ASP A 15 -6.60 17.73 -14.46
C ASP A 15 -6.10 17.56 -13.02
N ILE A 16 -6.52 16.49 -12.33
CA ILE A 16 -6.06 16.17 -10.98
C ILE A 16 -4.55 15.94 -10.96
N LEU A 17 -4.01 15.11 -11.87
CA LEU A 17 -2.58 14.85 -11.97
C LEU A 17 -1.75 16.12 -12.21
N SER A 18 -2.31 17.12 -12.90
CA SER A 18 -1.63 18.40 -13.14
C SER A 18 -1.60 19.32 -11.90
N LEU A 19 -2.56 19.15 -10.99
CA LEU A 19 -2.72 19.91 -9.75
C LEU A 19 -1.96 19.29 -8.58
N GLU A 20 -1.68 17.98 -8.66
CA GLU A 20 -0.76 17.35 -7.73
C GLU A 20 0.60 18.04 -7.88
N PRO A 21 1.17 18.60 -6.80
CA PRO A 21 2.46 19.25 -6.89
C PRO A 21 3.42 18.25 -7.52
N SER A 22 3.99 18.63 -8.67
CA SER A 22 4.99 17.88 -9.42
C SER A 22 6.32 17.83 -8.66
N GLY A 23 6.26 17.57 -7.35
CA GLY A 23 7.26 16.81 -6.67
C GLY A 23 7.28 15.44 -7.32
N THR A 24 8.08 15.31 -8.37
CA THR A 24 8.84 14.08 -8.57
C THR A 24 9.69 13.90 -7.31
N ARG A 25 9.06 13.59 -6.17
CA ARG A 25 9.73 12.85 -5.12
C ARG A 25 10.15 11.62 -5.87
N ARG A 26 11.44 11.55 -6.15
CA ARG A 26 12.08 10.37 -6.68
C ARG A 26 11.74 9.29 -5.65
N SER A 27 10.62 8.61 -5.89
CA SER A 27 10.30 7.39 -5.17
C SER A 27 11.57 6.59 -5.30
N LEU A 28 12.14 6.15 -4.18
CA LEU A 28 13.25 5.22 -4.25
C LEU A 28 12.72 4.04 -5.05
N VAL A 29 13.11 3.96 -6.33
CA VAL A 29 12.69 2.90 -7.23
C VAL A 29 13.43 1.67 -6.75
N LEU A 30 12.78 0.95 -5.85
CA LEU A 30 13.24 -0.30 -5.32
C LEU A 30 12.24 -1.34 -5.77
N ASP A 31 12.70 -2.31 -6.57
CA ASP A 31 11.90 -3.50 -6.81
C ASP A 31 11.79 -4.28 -5.49
N ILE A 32 10.67 -4.09 -4.82
CA ILE A 32 10.34 -4.74 -3.56
C ILE A 32 9.68 -6.11 -3.77
N GLY A 33 9.54 -6.57 -5.02
CA GLY A 33 9.06 -7.92 -5.32
C GLY A 33 7.59 -8.14 -4.95
N LEU A 34 6.74 -7.12 -5.14
CA LEU A 34 5.27 -7.24 -4.95
C LEU A 34 4.54 -7.82 -6.16
N GLY A 35 5.25 -8.09 -7.26
CA GLY A 35 4.69 -8.71 -8.46
C GLY A 35 3.51 -7.92 -9.04
N PRO A 36 2.32 -8.53 -9.24
CA PRO A 36 1.18 -7.88 -9.88
C PRO A 36 0.63 -6.68 -9.09
N VAL A 37 0.89 -6.61 -7.78
CA VAL A 37 0.45 -5.48 -6.96
C VAL A 37 1.14 -4.19 -7.40
N SER A 38 2.44 -4.22 -7.72
CA SER A 38 3.15 -3.04 -8.24
C SER A 38 2.51 -2.50 -9.52
N ALA A 39 2.06 -3.40 -10.40
CA ALA A 39 1.47 -3.03 -11.68
C ALA A 39 0.11 -2.32 -11.56
N ALA A 40 -0.53 -2.37 -10.39
CA ALA A 40 -1.80 -1.69 -10.13
C ALA A 40 -1.64 -0.20 -9.81
N PHE A 41 -0.42 0.27 -9.53
CA PHE A 41 -0.14 1.66 -9.18
C PHE A 41 0.21 2.51 -10.42
N PRO A 42 0.00 3.84 -10.37
CA PRO A 42 0.51 4.75 -11.40
C PRO A 42 2.02 4.53 -11.63
N GLY A 43 2.44 4.47 -12.89
CA GLY A 43 3.83 4.14 -13.24
C GLY A 43 4.17 2.65 -13.16
N LYS A 44 3.22 1.78 -12.78
CA LYS A 44 3.40 0.31 -12.61
C LYS A 44 4.42 -0.06 -11.53
N GLU A 45 4.57 0.80 -10.54
CA GLU A 45 5.53 0.65 -9.44
C GLU A 45 4.86 0.96 -8.11
N PHE A 46 5.25 0.26 -7.05
CA PHE A 46 4.78 0.58 -5.70
C PHE A 46 5.60 1.75 -5.13
N PRO A 47 4.98 2.93 -4.88
CA PRO A 47 5.72 4.10 -4.43
C PRO A 47 6.18 3.97 -2.97
N LEU A 48 7.41 4.40 -2.70
CA LEU A 48 8.01 4.50 -1.37
C LEU A 48 8.13 5.97 -0.94
N ALA A 49 8.30 6.20 0.37
CA ALA A 49 8.33 7.54 0.98
C ALA A 49 7.06 8.39 0.72
N VAL A 50 5.93 7.69 0.62
CA VAL A 50 4.57 8.23 0.50
C VAL A 50 3.65 7.59 1.55
N ILE A 51 2.44 8.14 1.70
CA ILE A 51 1.39 7.56 2.55
C ILE A 51 0.46 6.73 1.67
N HIS A 52 0.21 5.49 2.07
CA HIS A 52 -0.80 4.62 1.47
C HIS A 52 -2.00 4.51 2.41
N GLU A 53 -3.19 4.84 1.92
CA GLU A 53 -4.44 4.75 2.70
C GLU A 53 -5.28 3.56 2.22
N PHE A 54 -5.69 2.69 3.14
CA PHE A 54 -6.55 1.54 2.87
C PHE A 54 -7.86 1.67 3.64
N ILE A 55 -8.98 1.73 2.92
CA ILE A 55 -10.31 1.98 3.48
C ILE A 55 -11.19 0.75 3.32
N TYR A 56 -11.87 0.35 4.40
CA TYR A 56 -12.82 -0.77 4.40
C TYR A 56 -14.11 -0.39 5.15
N HIS A 57 -15.19 -1.12 4.89
CA HIS A 57 -16.52 -0.79 5.42
C HIS A 57 -17.07 -1.79 6.44
N ASN A 58 -16.43 -2.94 6.61
CA ASN A 58 -16.89 -4.00 7.51
C ASN A 58 -15.71 -4.78 8.12
N PRO A 59 -15.90 -5.48 9.25
CA PRO A 59 -14.81 -6.19 9.92
C PRO A 59 -14.12 -7.27 9.07
N PRO A 60 -14.83 -8.12 8.30
CA PRO A 60 -14.18 -9.06 7.37
C PRO A 60 -13.26 -8.39 6.35
N SER A 61 -13.69 -7.28 5.76
CA SER A 61 -12.86 -6.48 4.86
C SER A 61 -11.68 -5.83 5.58
N GLY A 62 -11.84 -5.46 6.85
CA GLY A 62 -10.74 -5.00 7.71
C GLY A 62 -9.67 -6.08 7.90
N ALA A 63 -10.06 -7.31 8.25
CA ALA A 63 -9.14 -8.43 8.37
C ALA A 63 -8.41 -8.74 7.04
N ALA A 64 -9.13 -8.72 5.92
CA ALA A 64 -8.54 -8.87 4.59
C ALA A 64 -7.55 -7.75 4.26
N THR A 65 -7.88 -6.52 4.64
CA THR A 65 -7.01 -5.34 4.46
C THR A 65 -5.73 -5.48 5.28
N SER A 66 -5.82 -5.86 6.55
CA SER A 66 -4.66 -6.10 7.41
C SER A 66 -3.77 -7.22 6.85
N GLY A 67 -4.37 -8.30 6.34
CA GLY A 67 -3.61 -9.36 5.67
C GLY A 67 -2.91 -8.88 4.39
N PHE A 68 -3.56 -8.04 3.59
CA PHE A 68 -2.96 -7.41 2.42
C PHE A 68 -1.76 -6.51 2.79
N VAL A 69 -1.92 -5.68 3.81
CA VAL A 69 -0.84 -4.84 4.36
C VAL A 69 0.32 -5.68 4.88
N CYS A 70 0.04 -6.81 5.56
CA CYS A 70 1.09 -7.75 5.98
C CYS A 70 1.82 -8.35 4.77
N GLY A 71 1.13 -8.67 3.67
CA GLY A 71 1.76 -9.12 2.43
C GLY A 71 2.72 -8.07 1.84
N ILE A 72 2.33 -6.79 1.84
CA ILE A 72 3.21 -5.69 1.41
C ILE A 72 4.41 -5.57 2.35
N LEU A 73 4.15 -5.57 3.66
CA LEU A 73 5.16 -5.38 4.69
C LEU A 73 6.21 -6.51 4.67
N ALA A 74 5.79 -7.75 4.44
CA ALA A 74 6.68 -8.90 4.31
C ALA A 74 7.75 -8.67 3.23
N SER A 75 7.36 -8.10 2.08
CA SER A 75 8.29 -7.75 1.01
C SER A 75 9.24 -6.60 1.38
N LEU A 76 8.74 -5.57 2.08
CA LEU A 76 9.55 -4.45 2.55
C LEU A 76 10.59 -4.86 3.62
N MET A 77 10.26 -5.84 4.46
CA MET A 77 11.13 -6.28 5.57
C MET A 77 12.22 -7.28 5.16
N LYS A 78 12.20 -7.83 3.93
CA LYS A 78 13.18 -8.83 3.45
C LYS A 78 14.64 -8.36 3.55
N GLN A 79 14.91 -7.07 3.37
CA GLN A 79 16.27 -6.51 3.40
C GLN A 79 16.65 -5.95 4.79
N ASN A 80 16.35 -6.71 5.84
CA ASN A 80 16.58 -6.30 7.24
C ASN A 80 15.84 -5.02 7.65
N GLY A 81 14.68 -4.76 7.04
CA GLY A 81 13.82 -3.64 7.41
C GLY A 81 13.20 -3.83 8.79
N ALA A 82 12.87 -2.72 9.45
CA ALA A 82 12.09 -2.68 10.68
C ALA A 82 10.79 -1.92 10.44
N SER A 83 9.77 -2.21 11.23
CA SER A 83 8.46 -1.56 11.11
C SER A 83 7.94 -1.12 12.49
N ILE A 84 7.15 -0.06 12.48
CA ILE A 84 6.35 0.36 13.63
C ILE A 84 4.89 0.10 13.25
N TRP A 85 4.17 -0.60 14.11
CA TRP A 85 2.77 -0.90 13.96
C TRP A 85 1.96 -0.11 14.99
N ILE A 86 1.39 1.02 14.59
CA ILE A 86 0.57 1.85 15.47
C ILE A 86 -0.89 1.46 15.30
N ASN A 87 -1.54 1.01 16.38
CA ASN A 87 -2.98 0.75 16.40
C ASN A 87 -3.70 1.65 17.41
N GLY A 88 -5.01 1.81 17.22
CA GLY A 88 -5.90 2.45 18.20
C GLY A 88 -6.66 1.45 19.07
N GLY A 89 -6.48 0.15 18.88
CA GLY A 89 -7.21 -0.92 19.56
C GLY A 89 -6.52 -2.28 19.42
N SER A 90 -7.00 -3.31 20.11
CA SER A 90 -6.33 -4.62 20.20
C SER A 90 -6.67 -5.56 19.02
N ASP A 91 -6.43 -5.14 17.80
CA ASP A 91 -6.83 -5.84 16.56
C ASP A 91 -5.72 -6.66 15.90
N VAL A 92 -4.50 -6.59 16.43
CA VAL A 92 -3.35 -7.35 15.91
C VAL A 92 -2.90 -8.41 16.90
N PHE A 93 -2.70 -9.62 16.37
CA PHE A 93 -2.06 -10.72 17.08
C PHE A 93 -0.64 -10.91 16.53
N PRO A 94 0.41 -10.39 17.21
CA PRO A 94 1.78 -10.39 16.69
C PRO A 94 2.31 -11.75 16.20
N PRO A 95 2.01 -12.89 16.87
CA PRO A 95 2.47 -14.19 16.37
C PRO A 95 1.95 -14.55 14.98
N ALA A 96 0.77 -14.06 14.57
CA ALA A 96 0.22 -14.32 13.24
C ALA A 96 1.01 -13.66 12.10
N LEU A 97 1.84 -12.65 12.40
CA LEU A 97 2.72 -12.04 11.37
C LEU A 97 3.70 -13.03 10.76
N SER A 98 4.09 -14.07 11.52
CA SER A 98 4.95 -15.15 11.03
C SER A 98 4.34 -15.93 9.86
N LEU A 99 3.00 -16.01 9.77
CA LEU A 99 2.29 -16.64 8.65
C LEU A 99 2.50 -15.88 7.33
N PHE A 100 2.83 -14.60 7.41
CA PHE A 100 3.16 -13.75 6.26
C PHE A 100 4.68 -13.67 6.02
N GLY A 101 5.49 -14.38 6.80
CA GLY A 101 6.95 -14.34 6.71
C GLY A 101 7.58 -13.10 7.36
N ILE A 102 6.85 -12.43 8.26
CA ILE A 102 7.35 -11.29 9.03
C ILE A 102 7.85 -11.78 10.39
N ALA A 103 9.08 -11.44 10.73
CA ALA A 103 9.64 -11.64 12.06
C ALA A 103 9.00 -10.64 13.04
N ALA A 104 8.17 -11.12 13.97
CA ALA A 104 7.44 -10.27 14.91
C ALA A 104 8.37 -9.46 15.81
N GLU A 105 9.56 -9.99 16.13
CA GLU A 105 10.60 -9.30 16.90
C GLU A 105 11.22 -8.09 16.17
N LYS A 106 10.95 -7.93 14.86
CA LYS A 106 11.36 -6.76 14.06
C LYS A 106 10.26 -5.71 13.92
N VAL A 107 9.14 -5.91 14.60
CA VAL A 107 8.00 -4.98 14.61
C VAL A 107 7.86 -4.39 16.01
N ILE A 108 7.84 -3.07 16.08
CA ILE A 108 7.52 -2.33 17.30
C ILE A 108 6.01 -2.10 17.28
N PHE A 109 5.31 -2.53 18.33
CA PHE A 109 3.87 -2.33 18.51
C PHE A 109 3.59 -1.22 19.52
#